data_AF-A0A660STE9-F1
#
_entry.id   AF-A0A660STE9-F1
#
_cell.length_a   1.000
_cell.length_b   1.000
_cell.length_c   1.000
_cell.angle_alpha   90.00
_cell.angle_beta   90.00
_cell.angle_gamma   90.00
#
_symmetry.space_group_name_H-M   'P 1'
#
loop_
_entity.id
_entity.type
_entity.pdbx_description
1 polymer ?
#
loop_
_entity_poly.entity_id
_entity_poly.type
_entity_poly.pdbx_seq_one_letter_code
_entity_poly.pdbx_strand_id
1 'polypeptide(L)'
;MTRTKYSRLFFLLTVFLAAGAILWSEDVQVDRDELASIGDQSIKFINYVGPYEFINTLDQIRGIGRTLGDGINPLKSGEASLGGKYRILHIISPEIETGLDADIFIIEDGAAVDHINNLRTIIAGYLETTYGFSNRDAYLVAEFVTYYNAVYRGDLEMAKERYKKPVVDALSAEKMGLIRIIPIGRVKHRFSYP
;
A
#
# COMPACT_ATOMS: atom_id res chain seq x y z
N MET A 1 -44.07 41.49 -14.23
CA MET A 1 -44.22 40.09 -13.75
C MET A 1 -43.24 39.15 -14.48
N THR A 2 -41.92 39.41 -14.38
CA THR A 2 -40.89 38.74 -15.19
C THR A 2 -39.58 38.43 -14.44
N ARG A 3 -39.33 39.04 -13.27
CA ARG A 3 -38.06 38.91 -12.53
C ARG A 3 -37.91 37.59 -11.74
N THR A 4 -39.01 36.92 -11.41
CA THR A 4 -39.04 35.66 -10.66
C THR A 4 -38.78 34.40 -11.50
N LYS A 5 -39.00 34.44 -12.82
CA LYS A 5 -38.77 33.29 -13.70
C LYS A 5 -37.28 33.04 -13.98
N TYR A 6 -36.50 34.11 -14.17
CA TYR A 6 -35.06 34.01 -14.41
C TYR A 6 -34.28 33.58 -13.17
N SER A 7 -34.72 33.95 -11.97
CA SER A 7 -34.09 33.51 -10.71
C SER A 7 -34.24 32.00 -10.47
N ARG A 8 -35.39 31.41 -10.82
CA ARG A 8 -35.62 29.96 -10.70
C ARG A 8 -34.87 29.16 -11.78
N LEU A 9 -34.76 29.71 -12.99
CA LEU A 9 -34.01 29.10 -14.08
C LEU A 9 -32.49 29.13 -13.81
N PHE A 10 -31.98 30.21 -13.22
CA PHE A 10 -30.58 30.33 -12.82
C PHE A 10 -30.23 29.38 -11.66
N PHE A 11 -31.15 29.21 -10.70
CA PHE A 11 -30.96 28.30 -9.56
C PHE A 11 -31.00 26.82 -9.96
N LEU A 12 -31.80 26.46 -10.96
CA LEU A 12 -31.82 25.10 -11.53
C LEU A 12 -30.55 24.79 -12.34
N LEU A 13 -29.97 25.78 -13.03
CA LEU A 13 -28.72 25.60 -13.77
C LEU A 13 -27.49 25.42 -12.85
N THR A 14 -27.44 26.11 -11.71
CA THR A 14 -26.36 25.93 -10.72
C THR A 14 -26.42 24.59 -9.99
N VAL A 15 -27.62 24.06 -9.71
CA VAL A 15 -27.76 22.72 -9.13
C VAL A 15 -27.35 21.62 -10.13
N PHE A 16 -27.59 21.82 -11.43
CA PHE A 16 -27.17 20.88 -12.47
C PHE A 16 -25.65 20.90 -12.72
N LEU A 17 -24.99 22.06 -12.61
CA LEU A 17 -23.52 22.18 -12.68
C LEU A 17 -22.82 21.61 -11.44
N ALA A 18 -23.44 21.68 -10.25
CA ALA A 18 -22.91 21.07 -9.03
C ALA A 18 -23.03 19.54 -9.01
N ALA A 19 -24.01 18.96 -9.70
CA ALA A 19 -24.17 17.51 -9.83
C ALA A 19 -23.23 16.87 -10.87
N GLY A 20 -22.63 17.67 -11.76
CA GLY A 20 -21.68 17.20 -12.77
C GLY A 20 -20.23 17.06 -12.27
N ALA A 21 -19.91 17.63 -11.11
CA ALA A 21 -18.64 17.43 -10.42
C ALA A 21 -18.70 16.19 -9.51
N ILE A 22 -19.11 15.05 -10.07
CA ILE A 22 -18.84 13.77 -9.41
C ILE A 22 -17.33 13.60 -9.49
N LEU A 23 -16.73 13.86 -8.34
CA LEU A 23 -15.35 13.64 -7.94
C LEU A 23 -14.72 12.50 -8.74
N TRP A 24 -13.80 12.85 -9.63
CA TRP A 24 -12.80 11.93 -10.14
C TRP A 24 -11.86 11.66 -8.97
N SER A 25 -12.23 10.74 -8.09
CA SER A 25 -11.32 10.23 -7.06
C SER A 25 -10.41 9.22 -7.74
N GLU A 26 -9.20 9.65 -8.09
CA GLU A 26 -8.10 8.72 -8.33
C GLU A 26 -7.78 8.07 -6.99
N ASP A 27 -8.35 6.88 -6.78
CA ASP A 27 -8.09 6.07 -5.60
C ASP A 27 -6.85 5.23 -5.86
N VAL A 28 -5.84 5.36 -5.02
CA VAL A 28 -4.61 4.57 -5.13
C VAL A 28 -4.85 3.27 -4.37
N GLN A 29 -4.79 2.13 -5.07
CA GLN A 29 -5.15 0.82 -4.51
C GLN A 29 -4.02 -0.18 -4.61
N VAL A 30 -3.97 -1.13 -3.66
CA VAL A 30 -3.04 -2.26 -3.72
C VAL A 30 -3.39 -3.18 -4.89
N ASP A 31 -2.40 -3.55 -5.70
CA ASP A 31 -2.59 -4.48 -6.82
C ASP A 31 -2.69 -5.93 -6.31
N ARG A 32 -3.94 -6.40 -6.15
CA ARG A 32 -4.24 -7.74 -5.65
C ARG A 32 -3.99 -8.83 -6.69
N ASP A 33 -4.09 -8.51 -7.97
CA ASP A 33 -3.86 -9.48 -9.05
C ASP A 33 -2.38 -9.85 -9.11
N GLU A 34 -1.50 -8.85 -8.95
CA GLU A 34 -0.06 -9.07 -8.83
C GLU A 34 0.30 -9.95 -7.63
N LEU A 35 -0.32 -9.68 -6.48
CA LEU A 35 -0.15 -10.48 -5.27
C LEU A 35 -0.62 -11.93 -5.43
N ALA A 36 -1.65 -12.18 -6.25
CA ALA A 36 -2.18 -13.51 -6.53
C ALA A 36 -1.37 -14.29 -7.59
N SER A 37 -0.44 -13.65 -8.30
CA SER A 37 0.33 -14.26 -9.40
C SER A 37 1.25 -15.42 -8.98
N ILE A 38 1.48 -15.61 -7.68
CA ILE A 38 2.40 -16.63 -7.14
C ILE A 38 1.87 -18.08 -7.16
N GLY A 39 0.57 -18.30 -7.40
CA GLY A 39 -0.03 -19.64 -7.47
C GLY A 39 0.15 -20.49 -6.19
N ASP A 40 0.34 -21.82 -6.34
CA ASP A 40 0.39 -22.82 -5.26
C ASP A 40 1.80 -23.05 -4.63
N GLN A 41 2.70 -22.06 -4.70
CA GLN A 41 4.06 -22.24 -4.18
C GLN A 41 4.10 -22.38 -2.66
N SER A 42 4.69 -23.46 -2.14
CA SER A 42 4.78 -23.72 -0.70
C SER A 42 5.92 -22.94 -0.05
N ILE A 43 5.62 -21.99 0.84
CA ILE A 43 6.61 -21.20 1.58
C ILE A 43 6.55 -21.54 3.07
N LYS A 44 7.72 -21.77 3.68
CA LYS A 44 7.86 -21.95 5.14
C LYS A 44 8.62 -20.78 5.75
N PHE A 45 7.95 -19.99 6.57
CA PHE A 45 8.60 -18.94 7.36
C PHE A 45 9.25 -19.55 8.61
N ILE A 46 10.52 -19.26 8.84
CA ILE A 46 11.24 -19.62 10.08
C ILE A 46 11.09 -18.44 11.05
N ASN A 47 10.42 -18.65 12.18
CA ASN A 47 10.26 -17.64 13.23
C ASN A 47 11.29 -17.87 14.36
N TYR A 48 11.66 -16.81 15.07
CA TYR A 48 12.47 -16.94 16.28
C TYR A 48 11.66 -17.66 17.38
N VAL A 49 12.35 -18.53 18.13
CA VAL A 49 11.77 -19.37 19.19
C VAL A 49 12.57 -19.31 20.51
N GLY A 50 13.45 -18.32 20.67
CA GLY A 50 14.22 -18.12 21.90
C GLY A 50 13.47 -17.29 22.96
N PRO A 51 14.10 -17.02 24.12
CA PRO A 51 13.48 -16.22 25.18
C PRO A 51 13.20 -14.79 24.70
N TYR A 52 12.02 -14.27 25.03
CA TYR A 52 11.61 -12.91 24.71
C TYR A 52 12.00 -11.96 25.84
N GLU A 53 12.75 -10.91 25.54
CA GLU A 53 13.03 -9.83 26.50
C GLU A 53 11.85 -8.86 26.65
N PHE A 54 10.95 -8.82 25.65
CA PHE A 54 9.80 -7.91 25.61
C PHE A 54 8.66 -8.48 24.76
N ILE A 55 7.41 -8.41 25.26
CA ILE A 55 6.21 -8.86 24.53
C ILE A 55 5.32 -7.64 24.27
N ASN A 56 5.12 -7.31 22.99
CA ASN A 56 4.11 -6.32 22.60
C ASN A 56 2.73 -6.99 22.49
N THR A 57 1.68 -6.26 22.84
CA THR A 57 0.31 -6.67 22.50
C THR A 57 0.07 -6.56 21.00
N LEU A 58 -0.89 -7.32 20.48
CA LEU A 58 -1.29 -7.27 19.07
C LEU A 58 -1.70 -5.85 18.63
N ASP A 59 -2.34 -5.08 19.52
CA ASP A 59 -2.71 -3.69 19.22
C ASP A 59 -1.51 -2.74 19.21
N GLN A 60 -0.52 -2.95 20.06
CA GLN A 60 0.74 -2.19 20.01
C GLN A 60 1.49 -2.46 18.71
N ILE A 61 1.55 -3.72 18.29
CA ILE A 61 2.18 -4.11 17.01
C ILE A 61 1.45 -3.50 15.83
N ARG A 62 0.11 -3.56 15.83
CA ARG A 62 -0.69 -2.92 14.78
C ARG A 62 -0.53 -1.39 14.78
N GLY A 63 -0.41 -0.80 15.96
CA GLY A 63 -0.17 0.63 16.16
C GLY A 63 1.07 1.13 15.43
N ILE A 64 2.16 0.34 15.39
CA ILE A 64 3.36 0.66 14.59
C ILE A 64 2.99 0.93 13.13
N GLY A 65 2.20 0.03 12.53
CA GLY A 65 1.74 0.16 11.16
C GLY A 65 0.89 1.40 10.93
N ARG A 66 -0.08 1.63 11.83
CA ARG A 66 -0.97 2.79 11.75
C ARG A 66 -0.19 4.10 11.83
N THR A 67 0.76 4.21 12.75
CA THR A 67 1.62 5.40 12.89
C THR A 67 2.46 5.65 11.63
N LEU A 68 2.97 4.60 10.98
CA LEU A 68 3.65 4.77 9.69
C LEU A 68 2.68 5.23 8.60
N GLY A 69 1.46 4.70 8.58
CA GLY A 69 0.42 5.08 7.62
C GLY A 69 -0.04 6.53 7.77
N ASP A 70 -0.16 7.04 9.00
CA ASP A 70 -0.50 8.45 9.26
C ASP A 70 0.52 9.43 8.66
N GLY A 71 1.76 8.98 8.47
CA GLY A 71 2.84 9.76 7.85
C GLY A 71 2.85 9.74 6.32
N ILE A 72 1.99 8.95 5.67
CA ILE A 72 1.95 8.80 4.22
C ILE A 72 0.71 9.46 3.64
N ASN A 73 0.89 10.20 2.54
CA ASN A 73 -0.19 10.64 1.68
C ASN A 73 -0.22 9.73 0.43
N PRO A 74 -1.26 8.91 0.22
CA PRO A 74 -1.29 7.94 -0.88
C PRO A 74 -1.30 8.59 -2.28
N LEU A 75 -1.51 9.91 -2.38
CA LEU A 75 -1.53 10.65 -3.64
C LEU A 75 -0.19 11.30 -3.98
N LYS A 76 0.84 11.17 -3.14
CA LYS A 76 2.15 11.81 -3.34
C LYS A 76 3.28 10.96 -2.80
N SER A 77 4.33 10.78 -3.59
CA SER A 77 5.57 10.14 -3.13
C SER A 77 6.09 10.76 -1.84
N GLY A 78 6.53 9.92 -0.92
CA GLY A 78 6.97 10.34 0.40
C GLY A 78 7.55 9.20 1.22
N GLU A 79 7.95 9.49 2.44
CA GLU A 79 8.46 8.50 3.38
C GLU A 79 7.94 8.76 4.80
N ALA A 80 7.84 7.69 5.57
CA ALA A 80 7.52 7.73 7.00
C ALA A 80 8.48 6.81 7.75
N SER A 81 8.95 7.23 8.91
CA SER A 81 9.85 6.42 9.73
C SER A 81 9.43 6.43 11.21
N LEU A 82 9.72 5.34 11.91
CA LEU A 82 9.40 5.20 13.32
C LEU A 82 10.60 4.66 14.10
N GLY A 83 11.17 5.54 14.93
CA GLY A 83 12.12 5.19 15.99
C GLY A 83 13.42 4.53 15.52
N GLY A 84 13.83 4.73 14.25
CA GLY A 84 14.99 4.04 13.67
C GLY A 84 14.81 2.52 13.56
N LYS A 85 13.57 2.04 13.59
CA LYS A 85 13.21 0.62 13.52
C LYS A 85 12.50 0.27 12.23
N TYR A 86 11.60 1.14 11.79
CA TYR A 86 10.77 0.90 10.61
C TYR A 86 10.72 2.13 9.73
N ARG A 87 10.68 1.91 8.41
CA ARG A 87 10.50 2.97 7.43
C ARG A 87 9.63 2.49 6.27
N ILE A 88 8.79 3.36 5.76
CA ILE A 88 8.03 3.19 4.51
C ILE A 88 8.60 4.18 3.50
N LEU A 89 8.88 3.71 2.28
CA LEU A 89 8.97 4.57 1.10
C LEU A 89 7.72 4.35 0.27
N HIS A 90 6.90 5.38 0.12
CA HIS A 90 5.75 5.39 -0.79
C HIS A 90 6.21 6.03 -2.10
N ILE A 91 6.29 5.22 -3.16
CA ILE A 91 6.86 5.63 -4.44
C ILE A 91 5.79 5.54 -5.51
N ILE A 92 5.31 6.70 -5.94
CA ILE A 92 4.41 6.86 -7.08
C ILE A 92 5.03 7.77 -8.16
N SER A 93 4.81 7.41 -9.41
CA SER A 93 5.32 8.17 -10.57
C SER A 93 4.24 8.21 -11.66
N PRO A 94 3.24 9.09 -11.55
CA PRO A 94 2.12 9.17 -12.51
C PRO A 94 2.58 9.48 -13.94
N GLU A 95 3.73 10.14 -14.10
CA GLU A 95 4.38 10.45 -15.37
C GLU A 95 5.02 9.25 -16.07
N ILE A 96 5.22 8.13 -15.35
CA ILE A 96 5.75 6.89 -15.92
C ILE A 96 4.57 5.94 -16.17
N GLU A 97 4.33 5.61 -17.44
CA GLU A 97 3.15 4.84 -17.83
C GLU A 97 3.26 3.34 -17.49
N THR A 98 4.45 2.76 -17.65
CA THR A 98 4.67 1.31 -17.58
C THR A 98 5.26 0.88 -16.25
N GLY A 99 4.75 -0.24 -15.72
CA GLY A 99 5.17 -0.82 -14.44
C GLY A 99 4.33 -0.32 -13.27
N LEU A 100 4.50 -0.97 -12.13
CA LEU A 100 3.79 -0.70 -10.88
C LEU A 100 4.50 0.34 -10.01
N ASP A 101 3.70 1.15 -9.33
CA ASP A 101 4.11 1.93 -8.16
C ASP A 101 4.20 0.98 -6.95
N ALA A 102 4.82 1.40 -5.84
CA ALA A 102 4.91 0.54 -4.66
C ALA A 102 5.16 1.28 -3.35
N ASP A 103 4.73 0.65 -2.25
CA ASP A 103 5.27 0.92 -0.93
C ASP A 103 6.38 -0.07 -0.59
N ILE A 104 7.47 0.45 -0.04
CA ILE A 104 8.64 -0.33 0.37
C ILE A 104 8.75 -0.25 1.89
N PHE A 105 8.41 -1.34 2.58
CA PHE A 105 8.56 -1.48 4.03
C PHE A 105 9.95 -1.97 4.39
N ILE A 106 10.71 -1.12 5.08
CA ILE A 106 12.10 -1.35 5.47
C ILE A 106 12.15 -1.63 6.97
N ILE A 107 12.77 -2.76 7.32
CA ILE A 107 13.13 -3.13 8.68
C ILE A 107 14.57 -2.64 8.90
N GLU A 108 14.74 -1.65 9.76
CA GLU A 108 16.04 -1.07 10.10
C GLU A 108 16.68 -1.85 11.27
N ASP A 109 17.98 -1.67 11.51
CA ASP A 109 18.76 -2.44 12.49
C ASP A 109 18.22 -2.36 13.94
N GLY A 110 17.46 -1.30 14.27
CA GLY A 110 16.85 -1.14 15.59
C GLY A 110 15.55 -1.93 15.79
N ALA A 111 15.05 -2.62 14.77
CA ALA A 111 13.82 -3.42 14.87
C ALA A 111 14.04 -4.73 15.62
N ALA A 112 13.03 -5.14 16.38
CA ALA A 112 12.99 -6.41 17.10
C ALA A 112 11.85 -7.32 16.59
N VAL A 113 11.49 -7.22 15.30
CA VAL A 113 10.45 -8.09 14.71
C VAL A 113 11.05 -9.46 14.45
N ASP A 114 10.51 -10.45 15.13
CA ASP A 114 11.06 -11.79 15.25
C ASP A 114 10.11 -12.90 14.77
N HIS A 115 8.87 -12.52 14.44
CA HIS A 115 7.81 -13.42 13.99
C HIS A 115 7.05 -12.85 12.79
N ILE A 116 6.75 -13.68 11.79
CA ILE A 116 6.06 -13.26 10.57
C ILE A 116 4.67 -12.65 10.82
N ASN A 117 3.92 -13.20 11.77
CA ASN A 117 2.63 -12.64 12.21
C ASN A 117 2.74 -11.21 12.76
N ASN A 118 3.85 -10.87 13.45
CA ASN A 118 4.08 -9.51 13.94
C ASN A 118 4.30 -8.58 12.74
N LEU A 119 5.11 -8.99 11.77
CA LEU A 119 5.30 -8.24 10.53
C LEU A 119 3.98 -8.04 9.77
N ARG A 120 3.18 -9.09 9.61
CA ARG A 120 1.86 -9.03 8.95
C ARG A 120 0.92 -8.08 9.68
N THR A 121 0.97 -8.07 11.01
CA THR A 121 0.16 -7.17 11.84
C THR A 121 0.57 -5.70 11.65
N ILE A 122 1.87 -5.42 11.52
CA ILE A 122 2.37 -4.08 11.20
C ILE A 122 1.91 -3.66 9.80
N ILE A 123 2.10 -4.50 8.78
CA ILE A 123 1.66 -4.21 7.40
C ILE A 123 0.14 -3.99 7.35
N ALA A 124 -0.64 -4.81 8.06
CA ALA A 124 -2.09 -4.64 8.15
C ALA A 124 -2.47 -3.29 8.76
N GLY A 125 -1.83 -2.88 9.86
CA GLY A 125 -2.07 -1.55 10.45
C GLY A 125 -1.75 -0.39 9.49
N TYR A 126 -0.69 -0.53 8.70
CA TYR A 126 -0.34 0.43 7.65
C TYR A 126 -1.42 0.51 6.55
N LEU A 127 -1.89 -0.64 6.09
CA LEU A 127 -2.93 -0.75 5.04
C LEU A 127 -4.29 -0.22 5.52
N GLU A 128 -4.65 -0.46 6.78
CA GLU A 128 -5.86 0.10 7.40
C GLU A 128 -5.85 1.64 7.35
N THR A 129 -4.75 2.25 7.78
CA THR A 129 -4.65 3.72 7.88
C THR A 129 -4.49 4.37 6.51
N THR A 130 -3.61 3.85 5.66
CA THR A 130 -3.24 4.52 4.40
C THR A 130 -4.29 4.33 3.32
N TYR A 131 -4.88 3.13 3.24
CA TYR A 131 -5.77 2.73 2.15
C TYR A 131 -7.20 2.38 2.62
N GLY A 132 -7.49 2.55 3.91
CA GLY A 132 -8.85 2.36 4.44
C GLY A 132 -9.33 0.90 4.44
N PHE A 133 -8.43 -0.08 4.35
CA PHE A 133 -8.82 -1.49 4.39
C PHE A 133 -9.46 -1.86 5.73
N SER A 134 -10.45 -2.76 5.69
CA SER A 134 -10.95 -3.39 6.91
C SER A 134 -9.85 -4.22 7.59
N ASN A 135 -9.91 -4.40 8.90
CA ASN A 135 -8.89 -5.16 9.65
C ASN A 135 -8.62 -6.55 9.05
N ARG A 136 -9.68 -7.26 8.65
CA ARG A 136 -9.57 -8.60 8.05
C ARG A 136 -8.91 -8.54 6.68
N ASP A 137 -9.33 -7.59 5.83
CA ASP A 137 -8.84 -7.53 4.46
C ASP A 137 -7.40 -7.01 4.42
N ALA A 138 -7.05 -6.08 5.32
CA ALA A 138 -5.69 -5.60 5.50
C ALA A 138 -4.74 -6.73 5.90
N TYR A 139 -5.17 -7.59 6.84
CA TYR A 139 -4.36 -8.74 7.26
C TYR A 139 -4.20 -9.76 6.12
N LEU A 140 -5.27 -10.05 5.38
CA LEU A 140 -5.20 -10.95 4.23
C LEU A 140 -4.21 -10.43 3.17
N VAL A 141 -4.28 -9.14 2.84
CA VAL A 141 -3.32 -8.51 1.92
C VAL A 141 -1.90 -8.61 2.47
N ALA A 142 -1.70 -8.36 3.77
CA ALA A 142 -0.39 -8.51 4.41
C ALA A 142 0.17 -9.93 4.29
N GLU A 143 -0.68 -10.97 4.39
CA GLU A 143 -0.26 -12.34 4.15
C GLU A 143 0.25 -12.54 2.73
N PHE A 144 -0.54 -12.14 1.73
CA PHE A 144 -0.14 -12.23 0.32
C PHE A 144 1.14 -11.45 0.04
N VAL A 145 1.29 -10.23 0.56
CA VAL A 145 2.53 -9.44 0.46
C VAL A 145 3.72 -10.24 1.00
N THR A 146 3.58 -10.87 2.16
CA THR A 146 4.69 -11.66 2.74
C THR A 146 5.02 -12.91 1.92
N TYR A 147 4.03 -13.56 1.32
CA TYR A 147 4.27 -14.70 0.42
C TYR A 147 4.92 -14.26 -0.89
N TYR A 148 4.38 -13.22 -1.54
CA TYR A 148 4.92 -12.63 -2.76
C TYR A 148 6.41 -12.27 -2.62
N ASN A 149 6.75 -11.55 -1.56
CA ASN A 149 8.13 -11.15 -1.28
C ASN A 149 9.05 -12.33 -0.93
N ALA A 150 8.49 -13.43 -0.41
CA ALA A 150 9.27 -14.64 -0.14
C ALA A 150 9.54 -15.46 -1.41
N VAL A 151 8.59 -15.51 -2.36
CA VAL A 151 8.78 -16.14 -3.67
C VAL A 151 9.88 -15.44 -4.46
N TYR A 152 9.80 -14.12 -4.57
CA TYR A 152 10.71 -13.31 -5.39
C TYR A 152 11.88 -12.73 -4.60
N ARG A 153 12.28 -13.38 -3.51
CA ARG A 153 13.38 -12.90 -2.66
C ARG A 153 14.67 -12.79 -3.47
N GLY A 154 15.27 -11.59 -3.49
CA GLY A 154 16.50 -11.29 -4.22
C GLY A 154 16.36 -11.20 -5.74
N ASP A 155 15.15 -11.34 -6.30
CA ASP A 155 14.92 -11.34 -7.74
C ASP A 155 14.74 -9.91 -8.30
N LEU A 156 15.86 -9.21 -8.49
CA LEU A 156 15.84 -7.86 -9.08
C LEU A 156 15.40 -7.85 -10.55
N GLU A 157 15.50 -8.95 -11.28
CA GLU A 157 15.07 -9.00 -12.68
C GLU A 157 13.54 -8.98 -12.75
N MET A 158 12.86 -9.74 -11.87
CA MET A 158 11.42 -9.61 -11.68
C MET A 158 11.05 -8.16 -11.33
N ALA A 159 11.78 -7.50 -10.41
CA ALA A 159 11.48 -6.12 -10.05
C ALA A 159 11.56 -5.17 -11.25
N LYS A 160 12.58 -5.31 -12.10
CA LYS A 160 12.76 -4.51 -13.33
C LYS A 160 11.65 -4.75 -14.35
N GLU A 161 11.13 -5.97 -14.42
CA GLU A 161 10.05 -6.31 -15.35
C GLU A 161 8.71 -5.72 -14.91
N ARG A 162 8.42 -5.71 -13.60
CA ARG A 162 7.08 -5.42 -13.08
C ARG A 162 6.90 -4.03 -12.50
N TYR A 163 7.95 -3.41 -11.97
CA TYR A 163 7.86 -2.12 -11.27
C TYR A 163 8.47 -0.98 -12.06
N LYS A 164 8.00 0.23 -11.77
CA LYS A 164 8.56 1.45 -12.34
C LYS A 164 9.99 1.66 -11.87
N LYS A 165 10.78 2.34 -12.70
CA LYS A 165 12.19 2.63 -12.43
C LYS A 165 12.46 3.23 -11.04
N PRO A 166 11.70 4.23 -10.54
CA PRO A 166 11.94 4.78 -9.20
C PRO A 166 11.77 3.76 -8.06
N VAL A 167 10.86 2.80 -8.21
CA VAL A 167 10.70 1.68 -7.26
C VAL A 167 11.93 0.77 -7.33
N VAL A 168 12.34 0.38 -8.54
CA VAL A 168 13.50 -0.50 -8.76
C VAL A 168 14.79 0.13 -8.21
N ASP A 169 14.97 1.44 -8.40
CA ASP A 169 16.14 2.19 -7.93
C ASP A 169 16.23 2.23 -6.39
N ALA A 170 15.12 2.05 -5.69
CA ALA A 170 15.07 1.96 -4.23
C ALA A 170 15.36 0.55 -3.70
N LEU A 171 15.48 -0.45 -4.57
CA LEU A 171 15.72 -1.85 -4.22
C LEU A 171 17.20 -2.24 -4.36
N SER A 172 17.60 -3.28 -3.64
CA SER A 172 18.87 -3.98 -3.83
C SER A 172 18.65 -5.48 -3.61
N ALA A 173 19.38 -6.33 -4.34
CA ALA A 173 19.21 -7.79 -4.28
C ALA A 173 19.40 -8.34 -2.86
N GLU A 174 20.34 -7.75 -2.10
CA GLU A 174 20.63 -8.13 -0.72
C GLU A 174 19.48 -7.82 0.25
N LYS A 175 18.68 -6.79 -0.05
CA LYS A 175 17.60 -6.31 0.82
C LYS A 175 16.20 -6.72 0.33
N MET A 176 16.05 -7.09 -0.94
CA MET A 176 14.78 -7.49 -1.52
C MET A 176 14.30 -8.83 -0.91
N GLY A 177 13.20 -8.79 -0.17
CA GLY A 177 12.68 -9.92 0.65
C GLY A 177 13.09 -9.89 2.12
N LEU A 178 13.98 -8.97 2.54
CA LEU A 178 14.09 -8.48 3.92
C LEU A 178 13.21 -7.23 4.10
N ILE A 179 13.19 -6.39 3.07
CA ILE A 179 12.22 -5.34 2.80
C ILE A 179 10.95 -5.98 2.19
N ARG A 180 9.76 -5.42 2.44
CA ARG A 180 8.50 -5.88 1.82
C ARG A 180 7.99 -4.85 0.83
N ILE A 181 7.82 -5.28 -0.42
CA ILE A 181 7.22 -4.51 -1.50
C ILE A 181 5.71 -4.75 -1.46
N ILE A 182 4.94 -3.69 -1.39
CA ILE A 182 3.48 -3.68 -1.48
C ILE A 182 3.15 -3.08 -2.86
N PRO A 183 2.72 -3.90 -3.83
CA PRO A 183 2.41 -3.41 -5.17
C PRO A 183 1.21 -2.47 -5.15
N ILE A 184 1.34 -1.32 -5.80
CA ILE A 184 0.26 -0.34 -5.97
C ILE A 184 -0.18 -0.36 -7.43
N GLY A 185 -1.47 -0.62 -7.64
CA GLY A 185 -2.12 -0.55 -8.94
C GLY A 185 -2.76 0.82 -9.17
N ARG A 186 -2.87 1.21 -10.43
CA ARG A 186 -3.80 2.27 -10.84
C ARG A 186 -5.20 1.68 -10.99
N VAL A 187 -6.23 2.45 -10.64
CA VAL A 187 -7.60 2.15 -11.08
C VAL A 187 -7.59 2.12 -12.61
N LYS A 188 -7.65 0.92 -13.20
CA LYS A 188 -8.13 0.80 -14.57
C LYS A 188 -9.51 1.42 -14.56
N HIS A 189 -9.70 2.52 -15.28
CA HIS A 189 -11.03 3.05 -15.54
C HIS A 189 -11.95 1.88 -15.80
N ARG A 190 -13.00 1.78 -14.98
CA ARG A 190 -14.06 0.81 -15.12
C ARG A 190 -14.45 0.86 -16.60
N PHE A 191 -14.04 -0.14 -17.37
CA PHE A 191 -14.48 -0.27 -18.75
C PHE A 191 -16.00 -0.39 -18.65
N SER A 192 -16.70 0.70 -18.99
CA SER A 192 -18.10 0.62 -19.37
C SER A 192 -18.12 -0.29 -20.60
N TYR A 193 -18.53 -1.54 -20.40
CA TYR A 193 -18.99 -2.34 -21.52
C TYR A 193 -20.32 -1.75 -22.03
N PRO A 194 -20.56 -1.81 -23.35
CA PRO A 194 -21.76 -1.27 -23.99
C PRO A 194 -23.06 -1.90 -23.50
#